data_AF-Q9LCY7-F1
#
_entry.id   AF-Q9LCY7-F1
#
_cell.length_a   1.000
_cell.length_b   1.000
_cell.length_c   1.000
_cell.angle_alpha   90.00
_cell.angle_beta   90.00
_cell.angle_gamma   90.00
#
_symmetry.space_group_name_H-M   'P 1'
#
loop_
_entity.id
_entity.type
_entity.pdbx_description
1 polymer ?
#
loop_
_entity_poly.entity_id
_entity_poly.type
_entity_poly.pdbx_seq_one_letter_code
_entity_poly.pdbx_strand_id
1 'polypeptide(L)'
;GVVVLGALLGFALAGKRLAEGSDAFRLAAGGILAGVGAFCMVIFAAPLNSPALFFSGAGMIGFGGGLFAVATLTACMTLPETGMAGRGLALGAWGAAQATAAGLSIAIGGSLRDWTGSIAMSGAWGEGLVSPATGYSVVYHLEIVLLFVTLVILGPLVRRRVYHTTRESGSRPMGLADFPT
;
A
#
# COMPACT_ATOMS: atom_id res chain seq x y z
N GLY A 1 -10.86 -12.50 -10.65
CA GLY A 1 -12.14 -12.18 -9.99
C GLY A 1 -11.91 -11.51 -8.64
N VAL A 2 -11.55 -12.27 -7.61
CA VAL A 2 -11.51 -11.81 -6.21
C VAL A 2 -10.58 -10.62 -5.95
N VAL A 3 -9.37 -10.62 -6.51
CA VAL A 3 -8.42 -9.49 -6.39
C VAL A 3 -9.00 -8.19 -6.95
N VAL A 4 -9.61 -8.25 -8.13
CA VAL A 4 -10.21 -7.09 -8.81
C VAL A 4 -11.38 -6.54 -8.00
N LEU A 5 -12.26 -7.42 -7.50
CA LEU A 5 -13.37 -7.01 -6.63
C LEU A 5 -12.85 -6.34 -5.35
N GLY A 6 -11.82 -6.91 -4.74
CA GLY A 6 -11.12 -6.30 -3.61
C GLY A 6 -10.62 -4.90 -3.94
N ALA A 7 -9.91 -4.74 -5.05
CA ALA A 7 -9.38 -3.45 -5.49
C ALA A 7 -10.48 -2.40 -5.73
N LEU A 8 -11.59 -2.78 -6.37
CA LEU A 8 -12.74 -1.90 -6.57
C LEU A 8 -13.36 -1.45 -5.26
N LEU A 9 -13.49 -2.35 -4.27
CA LEU A 9 -13.96 -2.00 -2.92
C LEU A 9 -12.98 -1.05 -2.22
N GLY A 10 -11.67 -1.29 -2.37
CA GLY A 10 -10.62 -0.42 -1.88
C GLY A 10 -10.70 0.99 -2.49
N PHE A 11 -10.88 1.07 -3.81
CA PHE A 11 -11.08 2.33 -4.54
C PHE A 11 -12.32 3.09 -4.06
N ALA A 12 -13.46 2.40 -3.95
CA ALA A 12 -14.72 3.01 -3.53
C ALA A 12 -14.61 3.55 -2.09
N LEU A 13 -14.04 2.77 -1.19
CA LEU A 13 -13.81 3.21 0.19
C LEU A 13 -12.81 4.37 0.26
N ALA A 14 -11.74 4.32 -0.54
CA ALA A 14 -10.74 5.37 -0.60
C ALA A 14 -11.36 6.70 -1.02
N GLY A 15 -12.07 6.69 -2.16
CA GLY A 15 -12.75 7.86 -2.70
C GLY A 15 -13.75 8.45 -1.72
N LYS A 16 -14.58 7.61 -1.09
CA LYS A 16 -15.52 8.05 -0.06
C LYS A 16 -14.81 8.73 1.12
N ARG A 17 -13.79 8.08 1.70
CA ARG A 17 -13.09 8.61 2.88
C ARG A 17 -12.32 9.90 2.59
N LEU A 18 -11.73 10.01 1.40
CA LEU A 18 -11.05 11.22 0.95
C LEU A 18 -12.04 12.36 0.71
N ALA A 19 -13.22 12.08 0.15
CA ALA A 19 -14.29 13.07 0.01
C ALA A 19 -14.81 13.57 1.37
N GLU A 20 -14.79 12.71 2.40
CA GLU A 20 -15.10 13.05 3.79
C GLU A 20 -13.93 13.78 4.51
N GLY A 21 -12.84 14.10 3.81
CA GLY A 21 -11.70 14.86 4.37
C GLY A 21 -10.67 14.01 5.13
N SER A 22 -10.68 12.68 4.97
CA SER A 22 -9.67 11.81 5.60
C SER A 22 -8.27 12.11 5.07
N ASP A 23 -7.28 11.95 5.95
CA ASP A 23 -5.87 12.09 5.58
C ASP A 23 -5.43 10.99 4.60
N ALA A 24 -4.99 11.40 3.42
CA ALA A 24 -4.54 10.50 2.37
C ALA A 24 -3.39 9.57 2.79
N PHE A 25 -2.40 10.05 3.55
CA PHE A 25 -1.27 9.20 3.97
C PHE A 25 -1.70 8.19 5.04
N ARG A 26 -2.62 8.55 5.94
CA ARG A 26 -3.21 7.58 6.90
C ARG A 26 -4.02 6.51 6.19
N LEU A 27 -4.76 6.89 5.15
CA LEU A 27 -5.54 5.96 4.36
C LEU A 27 -4.65 5.00 3.58
N ALA A 28 -3.56 5.52 2.98
CA ALA A 28 -2.52 4.71 2.35
C ALA A 28 -1.89 3.73 3.34
N ALA A 29 -1.57 4.17 4.56
CA ALA A 29 -1.04 3.30 5.61
C ALA A 29 -2.02 2.17 5.98
N GLY A 30 -3.32 2.46 6.04
CA GLY A 30 -4.36 1.45 6.22
C GLY A 30 -4.38 0.40 5.11
N GLY A 31 -4.16 0.82 3.85
CA GLY A 31 -4.01 -0.09 2.72
C GLY A 31 -2.81 -1.02 2.85
N ILE A 32 -1.66 -0.49 3.29
CA ILE A 32 -0.46 -1.29 3.54
C ILE A 32 -0.68 -2.31 4.65
N LEU A 33 -1.28 -1.90 5.78
CA LEU A 33 -1.58 -2.81 6.89
C LEU A 33 -2.55 -3.92 6.47
N ALA A 34 -3.53 -3.60 5.61
CA ALA A 34 -4.39 -4.62 5.02
C ALA A 34 -3.58 -5.61 4.16
N GLY A 35 -2.62 -5.11 3.37
CA GLY A 35 -1.69 -5.94 2.60
C GLY A 35 -0.84 -6.88 3.47
N VAL A 36 -0.30 -6.40 4.60
CA VAL A 36 0.47 -7.24 5.54
C VAL A 36 -0.40 -8.38 6.06
N GLY A 37 -1.60 -8.08 6.56
CA GLY A 37 -2.55 -9.11 7.01
C GLY A 37 -2.92 -10.09 5.89
N ALA A 38 -3.07 -9.59 4.67
CA ALA A 38 -3.40 -10.39 3.50
C ALA A 38 -2.28 -11.37 3.12
N PHE A 39 -1.02 -10.94 3.10
CA PHE A 39 0.11 -11.84 2.85
C PHE A 39 0.27 -12.89 3.95
N CYS A 40 0.02 -12.53 5.22
CA CYS A 40 -0.04 -13.52 6.30
C CYS A 40 -1.12 -14.58 6.03
N MET A 41 -2.34 -14.19 5.63
CA MET A 41 -3.40 -15.14 5.28
C MET A 41 -2.96 -16.07 4.14
N VAL A 42 -2.35 -15.53 3.09
CA VAL A 42 -1.88 -16.31 1.93
C VAL A 42 -0.80 -17.31 2.33
N ILE A 43 0.16 -16.90 3.19
CA ILE A 43 1.22 -17.79 3.70
C ILE A 43 0.63 -18.93 4.54
N PHE A 44 -0.29 -18.63 5.46
CA PHE A 44 -0.91 -19.64 6.33
C PHE A 44 -1.93 -20.53 5.61
N ALA A 45 -2.43 -20.13 4.43
CA ALA A 45 -3.38 -20.94 3.67
C ALA A 45 -2.80 -22.30 3.25
N ALA A 46 -1.50 -22.38 2.96
CA ALA A 46 -0.83 -23.62 2.58
C ALA A 46 -0.73 -24.64 3.73
N PRO A 47 -0.13 -24.33 4.90
CA PRO A 47 -0.05 -25.29 6.01
C PRO A 47 -1.42 -25.64 6.60
N LEU A 48 -2.40 -24.74 6.52
CA LEU A 48 -3.78 -25.00 6.97
C LEU A 48 -4.65 -25.67 5.89
N ASN A 49 -4.10 -25.92 4.70
CA ASN A 49 -4.79 -26.49 3.54
C ASN A 49 -6.17 -25.82 3.28
N SER A 50 -6.21 -24.49 3.33
CA SER A 50 -7.44 -23.69 3.30
C SER A 50 -7.51 -22.76 2.09
N PRO A 51 -8.15 -23.19 0.99
CA PRO A 51 -8.37 -22.34 -0.19
C PRO A 51 -9.18 -21.08 0.15
N ALA A 52 -10.13 -21.17 1.09
CA ALA A 52 -10.92 -20.02 1.53
C ALA A 52 -10.02 -18.92 2.10
N LEU A 53 -9.04 -19.28 2.95
CA LEU A 53 -8.08 -18.33 3.51
C LEU A 53 -7.21 -17.69 2.42
N PHE A 54 -6.79 -18.47 1.43
CA PHE A 54 -6.05 -17.96 0.27
C PHE A 54 -6.86 -16.92 -0.52
N PHE A 55 -8.13 -17.22 -0.84
CA PHE A 55 -8.97 -16.29 -1.60
C PHE A 55 -9.34 -15.03 -0.79
N SER A 56 -9.60 -15.17 0.51
CA SER A 56 -9.77 -14.02 1.41
C SER A 56 -8.52 -13.14 1.42
N GLY A 57 -7.33 -13.73 1.54
CA GLY A 57 -6.05 -13.02 1.42
C GLY A 57 -5.91 -12.34 0.07
N ALA A 58 -6.14 -13.03 -1.04
CA ALA A 58 -6.06 -12.45 -2.39
C ALA A 58 -7.01 -11.25 -2.59
N GLY A 59 -8.23 -11.34 -2.05
CA GLY A 59 -9.18 -10.23 -2.04
C GLY A 59 -8.68 -9.05 -1.20
N MET A 60 -8.09 -9.33 -0.03
CA MET A 60 -7.54 -8.32 0.86
C MET A 60 -6.28 -7.65 0.29
N ILE A 61 -5.45 -8.36 -0.48
CA ILE A 61 -4.34 -7.78 -1.27
C ILE A 61 -4.90 -6.76 -2.26
N GLY A 62 -5.92 -7.15 -3.04
CA GLY A 62 -6.60 -6.26 -3.96
C GLY A 62 -7.15 -5.02 -3.25
N PHE A 63 -7.87 -5.21 -2.14
CA PHE A 63 -8.42 -4.13 -1.33
C PHE A 63 -7.36 -3.16 -0.80
N GLY A 64 -6.29 -3.67 -0.20
CA GLY A 64 -5.19 -2.86 0.32
C GLY A 64 -4.48 -2.08 -0.79
N GLY A 65 -4.21 -2.73 -1.93
CA GLY A 65 -3.62 -2.10 -3.11
C GLY A 65 -4.52 -1.01 -3.69
N GLY A 66 -5.84 -1.25 -3.75
CA GLY A 66 -6.80 -0.26 -4.20
C GLY A 66 -6.84 0.98 -3.31
N LEU A 67 -6.91 0.76 -1.99
CA LEU A 67 -6.89 1.82 -0.99
C LEU A 67 -5.60 2.66 -1.08
N PHE A 68 -4.45 2.00 -1.20
CA PHE A 68 -3.14 2.65 -1.31
C PHE A 68 -3.00 3.45 -2.61
N ALA A 69 -3.41 2.89 -3.76
CA ALA A 69 -3.29 3.55 -5.05
C ALA A 69 -4.09 4.86 -5.12
N VAL A 70 -5.36 4.85 -4.70
CA VAL A 70 -6.18 6.07 -4.72
C VAL A 70 -5.68 7.09 -3.70
N ALA A 71 -5.33 6.64 -2.50
CA ALA A 71 -4.83 7.53 -1.46
C ALA A 71 -3.52 8.24 -1.87
N THR A 72 -2.55 7.50 -2.43
CA THR A 72 -1.28 8.09 -2.88
C THR A 72 -1.44 9.00 -4.10
N LEU A 73 -2.31 8.63 -5.04
CA LEU A 73 -2.67 9.49 -6.18
C LEU A 73 -3.25 10.83 -5.69
N THR A 74 -4.22 10.78 -4.78
CA THR A 74 -4.80 12.00 -4.19
C THR A 74 -3.76 12.80 -3.43
N ALA A 75 -2.85 12.16 -2.69
CA ALA A 75 -1.74 12.85 -2.04
C ALA A 75 -0.91 13.66 -3.06
N CYS A 76 -0.55 13.06 -4.20
CA CYS A 76 0.16 13.74 -5.27
C CYS A 76 -0.61 14.94 -5.85
N MET A 77 -1.93 14.81 -6.03
CA MET A 77 -2.78 15.91 -6.53
C MET A 77 -2.91 17.07 -5.55
N THR A 78 -2.73 16.81 -4.26
CA THR A 78 -2.84 17.81 -3.18
C THR A 78 -1.51 18.46 -2.77
N LEU A 79 -0.40 18.07 -3.40
CA LEU A 79 0.89 18.70 -3.13
C LEU A 79 0.84 20.19 -3.50
N PRO A 80 1.39 21.09 -2.66
CA PRO A 80 1.51 22.51 -2.99
C PRO A 80 2.33 22.67 -4.28
N GLU A 81 1.88 23.56 -5.17
CA GLU A 81 2.65 23.92 -6.35
C GLU A 81 3.79 24.87 -5.92
N THR A 82 4.91 24.30 -5.49
CA THR A 82 6.12 25.07 -5.17
C THR A 82 7.07 25.07 -6.37
N GLY A 83 7.11 26.18 -7.13
CA GLY A 83 8.05 26.39 -8.24
C GLY A 83 7.54 25.95 -9.63
N MET A 84 8.45 25.61 -10.56
CA MET A 84 8.12 25.19 -11.94
C MET A 84 7.45 23.80 -12.05
N ALA A 85 7.35 23.06 -10.94
CA ALA A 85 6.75 21.72 -10.89
C ALA A 85 5.26 21.83 -10.55
N GLY A 86 4.41 21.84 -11.57
CA GLY A 86 2.96 21.77 -11.39
C GLY A 86 2.46 20.37 -11.01
N ARG A 87 1.20 20.26 -10.62
CA ARG A 87 0.53 18.98 -10.26
C ARG A 87 0.71 17.86 -11.31
N GLY A 88 0.80 18.21 -12.59
CA GLY A 88 1.05 17.26 -13.68
C GLY A 88 2.40 16.54 -13.61
N LEU A 89 3.46 17.22 -13.17
CA LEU A 89 4.78 16.61 -13.01
C LEU A 89 4.79 15.61 -11.85
N ALA A 90 4.12 15.96 -10.74
CA ALA A 90 3.96 15.06 -9.60
C ALA A 90 3.15 13.80 -9.95
N LEU A 91 2.08 13.96 -10.74
CA LEU A 91 1.29 12.85 -11.28
C LEU A 91 2.11 11.96 -12.22
N GLY A 92 2.90 12.56 -13.10
CA GLY A 92 3.82 11.84 -13.99
C GLY A 92 4.86 11.03 -13.21
N ALA A 93 5.47 11.63 -12.18
CA ALA A 93 6.43 10.95 -11.31
C ALA A 93 5.80 9.80 -10.52
N TRP A 94 4.58 9.97 -9.99
CA TRP A 94 3.84 8.90 -9.32
C TRP A 94 3.55 7.73 -10.27
N GLY A 95 3.06 8.01 -11.48
CA GLY A 95 2.77 7.00 -12.48
C GLY A 95 4.02 6.24 -12.94
N ALA A 96 5.12 6.96 -13.17
CA ALA A 96 6.41 6.35 -13.50
C ALA A 96 6.91 5.45 -12.38
N ALA A 97 6.87 5.91 -11.12
CA ALA A 97 7.26 5.11 -9.97
C ALA A 97 6.41 3.83 -9.82
N GLN A 98 5.10 3.91 -10.02
CA GLN A 98 4.20 2.75 -10.03
C GLN A 98 4.56 1.75 -11.14
N ALA A 99 4.75 2.23 -12.36
CA ALA A 99 5.10 1.37 -13.50
C ALA A 99 6.46 0.67 -13.28
N THR A 100 7.47 1.41 -12.80
CA THR A 100 8.79 0.84 -12.48
C THR A 100 8.69 -0.17 -11.33
N ALA A 101 7.98 0.15 -10.26
CA ALA A 101 7.80 -0.76 -9.13
C ALA A 101 7.07 -2.05 -9.55
N ALA A 102 6.01 -1.94 -10.36
CA ALA A 102 5.29 -3.10 -10.89
C ALA A 102 6.19 -3.97 -11.78
N GLY A 103 6.96 -3.37 -12.69
CA GLY A 103 7.90 -4.09 -13.53
C GLY A 103 8.99 -4.79 -12.73
N LEU A 104 9.58 -4.09 -11.75
CA LEU A 104 10.62 -4.65 -10.89
C LEU A 104 10.08 -5.77 -9.99
N SER A 105 8.88 -5.62 -9.44
CA SER A 105 8.21 -6.66 -8.66
C SER A 105 7.96 -7.92 -9.49
N ILE A 106 7.49 -7.79 -10.73
CA ILE A 106 7.31 -8.93 -11.64
C ILE A 106 8.64 -9.62 -11.92
N ALA A 107 9.69 -8.87 -12.25
CA ALA A 107 11.00 -9.41 -12.57
C ALA A 107 11.65 -10.10 -11.36
N ILE A 108 11.79 -9.40 -10.24
CA ILE A 108 12.41 -9.93 -9.02
C ILE A 108 11.57 -11.06 -8.43
N GLY A 109 10.26 -10.87 -8.30
CA GLY A 109 9.35 -11.85 -7.70
C GLY A 109 9.31 -13.16 -8.51
N GLY A 110 9.23 -13.05 -9.85
CA GLY A 110 9.29 -14.21 -10.73
C GLY A 110 10.62 -14.96 -10.62
N SER A 111 11.74 -14.25 -10.77
CA SER A 111 13.07 -14.85 -10.67
C SER A 111 13.34 -15.48 -9.31
N LEU A 112 12.94 -14.82 -8.21
CA LEU A 112 13.13 -15.32 -6.86
C LEU A 112 12.28 -16.56 -6.59
N ARG A 113 11.01 -16.56 -7.03
CA ARG A 113 10.13 -17.73 -6.97
C ARG A 113 10.74 -18.92 -7.70
N ASP A 114 11.24 -18.71 -8.91
CA ASP A 114 11.73 -19.79 -9.77
C ASP A 114 13.02 -20.38 -9.23
N TRP A 115 13.95 -19.52 -8.82
CA TRP A 115 15.21 -19.94 -8.21
C TRP A 115 14.97 -20.72 -6.91
N THR A 116 14.21 -20.17 -5.98
CA THR A 116 13.91 -20.85 -4.69
C THR A 116 13.09 -22.12 -4.90
N GLY A 117 12.14 -22.11 -5.83
CA GLY A 117 11.36 -23.29 -6.21
C GLY A 117 12.26 -24.41 -6.77
N SER A 118 13.19 -24.09 -7.66
CA SER A 118 14.13 -25.07 -8.21
C SER A 118 14.99 -25.74 -7.13
N ILE A 119 15.47 -24.95 -6.16
CA ILE A 119 16.27 -25.47 -5.04
C ILE A 119 15.40 -26.31 -4.11
N ALA A 120 14.20 -25.84 -3.77
CA ALA A 120 13.28 -26.57 -2.90
C ALA A 120 12.89 -27.92 -3.52
N MET A 121 12.58 -27.95 -4.82
CA MET A 121 12.22 -29.17 -5.54
C MET A 121 13.38 -30.14 -5.75
N SER A 122 14.63 -29.68 -5.63
CA SER A 122 15.81 -30.55 -5.66
C SER A 122 15.96 -31.42 -4.40
N GLY A 123 15.19 -31.15 -3.34
CA GLY A 123 15.29 -31.84 -2.04
C GLY A 123 16.45 -31.36 -1.15
N ALA A 124 17.26 -30.39 -1.60
CA ALA A 124 18.43 -29.90 -0.88
C ALA A 124 18.12 -29.28 0.50
N TRP A 125 16.87 -28.84 0.74
CA TRP A 125 16.42 -28.26 2.01
C TRP A 125 15.62 -29.24 2.88
N GLY A 126 15.55 -30.51 2.48
CA GLY A 126 14.79 -31.56 3.16
C GLY A 126 13.40 -31.78 2.57
N GLU A 127 12.89 -33.00 2.71
CA GLU A 127 11.63 -33.46 2.10
C GLU A 127 10.41 -32.64 2.52
N GLY A 128 10.41 -32.10 3.75
CA GLY A 128 9.31 -31.27 4.26
C GLY A 128 9.11 -29.94 3.54
N LEU A 129 10.10 -29.48 2.76
CA LEU A 129 10.04 -28.23 1.99
C LEU A 129 9.86 -28.44 0.49
N VAL A 130 9.77 -29.70 0.03
CA VAL A 130 9.54 -30.06 -1.37
C VAL A 130 8.08 -29.81 -1.73
N SER A 131 7.76 -28.55 -2.04
CA SER A 131 6.42 -28.12 -2.42
C SER A 131 6.46 -26.91 -3.34
N PRO A 132 5.56 -26.82 -4.34
CA PRO A 132 5.40 -25.61 -5.14
C PRO A 132 5.12 -24.35 -4.30
N ALA A 133 4.51 -24.50 -3.12
CA ALA A 133 4.22 -23.38 -2.22
C ALA A 133 5.48 -22.74 -1.61
N THR A 134 6.58 -23.49 -1.49
CA THR A 134 7.82 -23.03 -0.85
C THR A 134 8.44 -21.85 -1.60
N GLY A 135 8.46 -21.90 -2.93
CA GLY A 135 9.00 -20.80 -3.75
C GLY A 135 8.19 -19.51 -3.62
N TYR A 136 6.85 -19.63 -3.56
CA TYR A 136 5.97 -18.48 -3.34
C TYR A 136 6.09 -17.91 -1.92
N SER A 137 6.32 -18.76 -0.91
CA SER A 137 6.49 -18.32 0.48
C SER A 137 7.62 -17.30 0.63
N VAL A 138 8.77 -17.52 -0.02
CA VAL A 138 9.90 -16.57 0.02
C VAL A 138 9.51 -15.22 -0.57
N VAL A 139 8.81 -15.20 -1.70
CA VAL A 139 8.32 -13.96 -2.33
C VAL A 139 7.35 -13.24 -1.40
N TYR A 140 6.41 -13.96 -0.78
CA TYR A 140 5.44 -13.35 0.14
C TYR A 140 6.10 -12.73 1.39
N HIS A 141 7.15 -13.35 1.94
CA HIS A 141 7.90 -12.75 3.03
C HIS A 141 8.68 -11.50 2.59
N LEU A 142 9.26 -11.51 1.40
CA LEU A 142 9.91 -10.34 0.82
C LEU A 142 8.92 -9.17 0.66
N GLU A 143 7.72 -9.46 0.13
CA GLU A 143 6.64 -8.46 -0.01
C GLU A 143 6.25 -7.87 1.36
N ILE A 144 6.10 -8.70 2.41
CA ILE A 144 5.84 -8.21 3.78
C ILE A 144 6.94 -7.24 4.23
N VAL A 145 8.22 -7.58 4.01
CA VAL A 145 9.34 -6.68 4.35
C VAL A 145 9.24 -5.37 3.58
N LEU A 146 8.94 -5.40 2.29
CA LEU A 146 8.76 -4.19 1.47
C LEU A 146 7.56 -3.34 1.91
N LEU A 147 6.47 -3.96 2.37
CA LEU A 147 5.35 -3.24 2.96
C LEU A 147 5.75 -2.53 4.26
N PHE A 148 6.56 -3.15 5.12
CA PHE A 148 7.11 -2.49 6.30
C PHE A 148 8.06 -1.34 5.93
N VAL A 149 8.93 -1.53 4.93
CA VAL A 149 9.79 -0.44 4.42
C VAL A 149 8.92 0.72 3.93
N THR A 150 7.83 0.44 3.23
CA THR A 150 6.88 1.46 2.76
C THR A 150 6.23 2.20 3.93
N LEU A 151 5.83 1.50 5.00
CA LEU A 151 5.30 2.14 6.22
C LEU A 151 6.32 3.05 6.90
N VAL A 152 7.59 2.63 6.98
CA VAL A 152 8.68 3.44 7.55
C VAL A 152 8.86 4.73 6.75
N ILE A 153 8.82 4.66 5.41
CA ILE A 153 8.90 5.83 4.53
C ILE A 153 7.66 6.73 4.66
N LEU A 154 6.47 6.14 4.81
CA LEU A 154 5.20 6.85 4.91
C LEU A 154 5.01 7.54 6.28
N GLY A 155 5.58 7.00 7.35
CA GLY A 155 5.42 7.48 8.73
C GLY A 155 5.70 8.99 8.92
N PRO A 156 6.86 9.51 8.46
CA PRO A 156 7.15 10.94 8.50
C PRO A 156 6.14 11.81 7.74
N LEU A 157 5.56 11.32 6.65
CA LEU A 157 4.60 12.06 5.81
C LEU A 157 3.25 12.22 6.54
N VAL A 158 2.79 11.16 7.22
CA VAL A 158 1.62 11.22 8.09
C VAL A 158 1.84 12.22 9.22
N ARG A 159 3.02 12.18 9.86
CA ARG A 159 3.33 13.05 11.01
C ARG A 159 3.37 14.52 10.63
N ARG A 160 3.99 14.89 9.50
CA ARG A 160 4.11 16.29 9.06
C ARG A 160 2.75 16.96 8.81
N ARG A 161 1.78 16.23 8.25
CA ARG A 161 0.45 16.81 7.95
C ARG A 161 -0.36 17.11 9.21
N VAL A 162 -0.32 16.24 10.22
CA VAL A 162 -0.95 16.48 11.53
C VAL A 162 -0.45 17.78 12.15
N TYR A 163 0.86 18.05 12.08
CA TYR A 163 1.43 19.31 12.61
C TYR A 163 0.97 20.57 11.85
N HIS A 164 0.72 20.49 10.54
CA HIS A 164 0.22 21.63 9.77
C HIS A 164 -1.26 21.93 10.10
N THR A 165 -2.12 20.90 10.19
CA THR A 165 -3.54 21.08 10.54
C THR A 165 -3.72 21.64 11.95
N THR A 166 -2.93 21.20 12.93
CA THR A 166 -3.01 21.75 14.31
C THR A 166 -2.54 23.20 14.40
N ARG A 167 -1.62 23.65 13.53
CA ARG A 167 -1.10 25.02 13.55
C ARG A 167 -2.06 26.03 12.93
N GLU A 168 -2.86 25.66 11.94
CA GLU A 168 -3.91 26.53 11.38
C GLU A 168 -5.12 26.69 12.32
N SER A 169 -5.48 25.67 13.08
CA SER A 169 -6.56 25.76 14.08
C SER A 169 -6.21 26.60 15.33
N GLY A 170 -4.93 26.97 15.50
CA GLY A 170 -4.45 27.81 16.60
C GLY A 170 -4.37 29.32 16.30
N SER A 171 -4.74 29.78 15.10
CA SER A 171 -4.63 31.19 14.73
C SER A 171 -5.95 31.95 14.92
N ARG A 172 -6.05 32.57 16.10
CA ARG A 172 -6.93 33.68 16.54
C ARG A 172 -8.46 33.47 16.47
N PRO A 173 -9.18 33.55 17.60
CA PRO A 173 -10.61 33.83 17.54
C PRO A 173 -10.79 35.18 16.84
N MET A 174 -11.69 35.21 15.86
CA MET A 174 -12.16 36.39 15.17
C MET A 174 -12.80 37.32 16.21
N GLY A 175 -11.97 38.14 16.84
CA GLY A 175 -12.37 39.12 17.83
C GLY A 175 -13.07 40.27 17.13
N LEU A 176 -14.34 40.42 17.46
CA LEU A 176 -15.30 41.53 17.33
C LEU A 176 -14.77 42.99 17.47
N ALA A 177 -13.58 43.33 16.96
CA ALA A 177 -12.96 44.64 17.10
C ALA A 177 -13.00 45.53 15.84
N ASP A 178 -13.63 45.09 14.75
CA ASP A 178 -13.88 45.94 13.57
C ASP A 178 -15.27 46.60 13.64
N PHE A 179 -15.55 47.31 14.75
CA PHE A 179 -16.59 48.33 14.75
C PHE A 179 -15.94 49.71 14.58
N PRO A 180 -16.21 50.43 13.50
CA PRO A 180 -15.72 51.79 13.33
C PRO A 180 -16.41 52.70 14.37
N THR A 181 -15.60 53.48 15.09
CA THR A 181 -16.03 54.74 15.71
C THR A 181 -15.82 55.90 14.75
#